data_AF-A0A7C5L4G8-F1
#
_entry.id   AF-A0A7C5L4G8-F1
#
_cell.length_a   1.000
_cell.length_b   1.000
_cell.length_c   1.000
_cell.angle_alpha   90.00
_cell.angle_beta   90.00
_cell.angle_gamma   90.00
#
_symmetry.space_group_name_H-M   'P 1'
#
loop_
_entity.id
_entity.type
_entity.pdbx_description
1 polymer ?
#
loop_
_entity_poly.entity_id
_entity_poly.type
_entity_poly.pdbx_seq_one_letter_code
_entity_poly.pdbx_strand_id
1 'polypeptide(L)'
;MKWTHFFAAALLLSFVLTGCSKEARIGKKLAGTWDATSVTEDGVELIGSVFTSFEMYFGEYNKKDGKGDYKFTAILLGSSIVETGTYSLDSAGEEVTFTTDSGETTTYMLMLDGDNLELEGTVDGLKYIIQAKRK
;
A
#
# COMPACT_ATOMS: atom_id res chain seq x y z
N MET A 1 46.25 -54.86 -6.78
CA MET A 1 47.10 -53.67 -6.56
C MET A 1 46.26 -52.43 -6.83
N LYS A 2 46.19 -51.49 -5.86
CA LYS A 2 45.49 -50.18 -5.85
C LYS A 2 43.94 -50.24 -5.80
N TRP A 3 43.19 -49.46 -5.02
CA TRP A 3 43.48 -48.53 -3.91
C TRP A 3 42.13 -48.19 -3.21
N THR A 4 42.22 -47.66 -2.00
CA THR A 4 41.18 -47.45 -0.98
C THR A 4 40.55 -46.03 -0.98
N HIS A 5 39.28 -45.96 -0.55
CA HIS A 5 38.63 -44.93 0.32
C HIS A 5 38.09 -43.59 -0.24
N PHE A 6 37.20 -43.03 0.60
CA PHE A 6 36.66 -41.66 0.74
C PHE A 6 35.32 -41.37 0.04
N PHE A 7 34.16 -41.34 0.72
CA PHE A 7 33.65 -40.36 1.73
C PHE A 7 33.47 -38.95 1.15
N ALA A 8 32.23 -38.52 0.88
CA ALA A 8 31.75 -37.14 1.09
C ALA A 8 30.27 -37.01 0.70
N ALA A 9 29.41 -36.97 1.73
CA ALA A 9 28.17 -36.22 1.67
C ALA A 9 28.50 -34.72 1.52
N ALA A 10 27.70 -33.96 0.76
CA ALA A 10 27.28 -32.59 1.10
C ALA A 10 26.59 -31.87 -0.06
N LEU A 11 25.61 -31.05 0.33
CA LEU A 11 25.26 -29.78 -0.28
C LEU A 11 24.67 -29.79 -1.71
N LEU A 12 23.36 -29.98 -1.78
CA LEU A 12 22.52 -29.15 -2.65
C LEU A 12 21.38 -28.54 -1.81
N LEU A 13 21.79 -27.79 -0.77
CA LEU A 13 20.97 -26.72 -0.20
C LEU A 13 21.04 -25.54 -1.18
N SER A 14 20.35 -25.65 -2.31
CA SER A 14 20.16 -24.51 -3.21
C SER A 14 19.21 -23.52 -2.53
N PHE A 15 19.82 -22.54 -1.87
CA PHE A 15 19.31 -21.21 -1.56
C PHE A 15 17.96 -20.88 -2.22
N VAL A 16 16.87 -21.08 -1.50
CA VAL A 16 15.61 -20.35 -1.72
C VAL A 16 15.48 -19.33 -0.59
N LEU A 17 16.46 -18.45 -0.45
CA LEU A 17 16.42 -17.38 0.53
C LEU A 17 17.04 -16.14 -0.11
N THR A 18 16.19 -15.26 -0.66
CA THR A 18 16.29 -13.78 -0.67
C THR A 18 15.32 -13.14 -1.66
N GLY A 19 14.05 -13.58 -1.67
CA GLY A 19 12.98 -12.83 -2.33
C GLY A 19 12.37 -11.84 -1.34
N CYS A 20 12.91 -10.62 -1.23
CA CYS A 20 12.07 -9.52 -0.76
C CYS A 20 11.01 -9.32 -1.84
N SER A 21 9.78 -9.78 -1.63
CA SER A 21 8.70 -9.66 -2.62
C SER A 21 8.46 -8.17 -2.94
N LYS A 22 8.09 -7.87 -4.19
CA LYS A 22 7.91 -6.48 -4.67
C LYS A 22 6.92 -5.74 -3.75
N GLU A 23 5.83 -6.40 -3.37
CA GLU A 23 4.86 -5.97 -2.37
C GLU A 23 5.51 -5.53 -1.03
N ALA A 24 6.46 -6.28 -0.47
CA ALA A 24 7.10 -5.95 0.80
C ALA A 24 8.00 -4.70 0.68
N ARG A 25 8.63 -4.51 -0.49
CA ARG A 25 9.40 -3.30 -0.79
C ARG A 25 8.49 -2.10 -0.98
N ILE A 26 7.37 -2.26 -1.67
CA ILE A 26 6.38 -1.19 -1.88
C ILE A 26 5.72 -0.84 -0.55
N GLY A 27 5.26 -1.80 0.24
CA GLY A 27 4.67 -1.57 1.56
C GLY A 27 5.61 -0.81 2.49
N LYS A 28 6.91 -1.14 2.50
CA LYS A 28 7.91 -0.35 3.25
C LYS A 28 8.02 1.10 2.78
N LYS A 29 7.91 1.36 1.48
CA LYS A 29 7.94 2.73 0.95
C LYS A 29 6.61 3.46 1.17
N LEU A 30 5.49 2.75 1.14
CA LEU A 30 4.15 3.32 1.34
C LEU A 30 3.95 3.76 2.79
N ALA A 31 4.55 3.05 3.76
CA ALA A 31 4.46 3.40 5.18
C ALA A 31 4.80 4.87 5.47
N GLY A 32 4.05 5.46 6.40
CA GLY A 32 4.16 6.86 6.81
C GLY A 32 2.89 7.67 6.51
N THR A 33 3.02 8.99 6.66
CA THR A 33 1.92 9.95 6.46
C THR A 33 2.07 10.67 5.12
N TRP A 34 0.94 10.85 4.45
CA TRP A 34 0.81 11.49 3.16
C TRP A 34 -0.29 12.53 3.22
N ASP A 35 0.03 13.76 2.82
CA ASP A 35 -0.95 14.83 2.71
C ASP A 35 -1.44 14.88 1.25
N ALA A 36 -2.73 14.69 1.04
CA ALA A 36 -3.31 14.75 -0.29
C ALA A 36 -3.27 16.18 -0.83
N THR A 37 -2.76 16.32 -2.04
CA THR A 37 -2.69 17.58 -2.78
C THR A 37 -3.83 17.73 -3.78
N SER A 38 -4.46 16.62 -4.18
CA SER A 38 -5.64 16.59 -5.05
C SER A 38 -6.47 15.34 -4.77
N VAL A 39 -7.79 15.48 -4.76
CA VAL A 39 -8.75 14.36 -4.75
C VAL A 39 -9.80 14.68 -5.79
N THR A 40 -9.84 13.94 -6.89
CA THR A 40 -10.84 14.16 -7.95
C THR A 40 -11.87 13.04 -7.99
N GLU A 41 -13.14 13.39 -8.17
CA GLU A 41 -14.25 12.49 -8.48
C GLU A 41 -14.78 12.80 -9.88
N ASP A 42 -14.68 11.85 -10.81
CA ASP A 42 -14.99 12.05 -12.24
C ASP A 42 -14.33 13.31 -12.84
N GLY A 43 -13.13 13.63 -12.36
CA GLY A 43 -12.34 14.79 -12.77
C GLY A 43 -12.69 16.11 -12.06
N VAL A 44 -13.63 16.10 -11.12
CA VAL A 44 -13.99 17.27 -10.30
C VAL A 44 -13.14 17.27 -9.02
N GLU A 45 -12.37 18.34 -8.80
CA GLU A 45 -11.56 18.52 -7.58
C GLU A 45 -12.42 18.71 -6.33
N LEU A 46 -12.16 17.87 -5.31
CA LEU A 46 -12.85 17.87 -4.03
C LEU A 46 -12.08 18.62 -2.94
N ILE A 47 -10.75 18.76 -3.04
CA ILE A 47 -9.98 19.58 -2.09
C ILE A 47 -10.25 21.06 -2.35
N GLY A 48 -10.56 21.81 -1.30
CA GLY A 48 -10.93 23.22 -1.33
C GLY A 48 -12.42 23.49 -1.64
N SER A 49 -13.12 22.53 -2.24
CA SER A 49 -14.56 22.61 -2.54
C SER A 49 -15.40 21.85 -1.51
N VAL A 50 -15.02 20.61 -1.22
CA VAL A 50 -15.70 19.69 -0.30
C VAL A 50 -14.82 19.48 0.94
N PHE A 51 -13.59 19.02 0.74
CA PHE A 51 -12.64 18.79 1.83
C PHE A 51 -11.70 19.98 1.99
N THR A 52 -11.45 20.41 3.23
CA THR A 52 -10.37 21.36 3.51
C THR A 52 -9.00 20.67 3.44
N SER A 53 -8.94 19.41 3.87
CA SER A 53 -7.72 18.60 3.87
C SER A 53 -8.07 17.12 3.88
N PHE A 54 -7.16 16.30 3.35
CA PHE A 54 -7.22 14.85 3.41
C PHE A 54 -5.82 14.30 3.69
N GLU A 55 -5.65 13.64 4.84
CA GLU A 55 -4.39 13.02 5.28
C GLU A 55 -4.55 11.51 5.29
N MET A 56 -3.55 10.80 4.78
CA MET A 56 -3.48 9.35 4.75
C MET A 56 -2.29 8.85 5.55
N TYR A 57 -2.52 7.98 6.52
CA TYR A 57 -1.48 7.26 7.24
C TYR A 57 -1.51 5.78 6.89
N PHE A 58 -0.34 5.24 6.56
CA PHE A 58 -0.10 3.81 6.34
C PHE A 58 0.88 3.29 7.39
N GLY A 59 0.44 2.31 8.17
CA GLY A 59 1.27 1.57 9.11
C GLY A 59 2.27 0.65 8.42
N GLU A 60 3.15 0.05 9.23
CA GLU A 60 4.15 -0.90 8.73
C GLU A 60 3.48 -2.10 8.05
N TYR A 61 3.97 -2.45 6.86
CA TYR A 61 3.48 -3.62 6.13
C TYR A 61 4.06 -4.92 6.70
N ASN A 62 3.20 -5.79 7.20
CA ASN A 62 3.57 -7.11 7.69
C ASN A 62 3.52 -8.14 6.57
N LYS A 63 4.69 -8.46 6.02
CA LYS A 63 4.85 -9.47 4.95
C LYS A 63 4.37 -10.88 5.29
N LYS A 64 4.25 -11.23 6.58
CA LYS A 64 3.79 -12.57 6.98
C LYS A 64 2.29 -12.70 6.80
N ASP A 65 1.58 -11.62 7.09
CA ASP A 65 0.13 -11.56 7.07
C ASP A 65 -0.41 -10.90 5.79
N GLY A 66 0.49 -10.30 4.99
CA GLY A 66 0.18 -9.65 3.71
C GLY A 66 -0.53 -8.30 3.87
N LYS A 67 -0.50 -7.70 5.07
CA LYS A 67 -1.33 -6.55 5.45
C LYS A 67 -0.56 -5.50 6.25
N GLY A 68 -1.04 -4.26 6.22
CA GLY A 68 -0.70 -3.21 7.18
C GLY A 68 -1.94 -2.44 7.59
N ASP A 69 -1.87 -1.65 8.65
CA ASP A 69 -2.99 -0.80 9.09
C ASP A 69 -3.02 0.51 8.31
N TYR A 70 -4.19 1.12 8.13
CA TYR A 70 -4.30 2.49 7.62
C TYR A 70 -5.23 3.35 8.48
N LYS A 71 -5.05 4.66 8.38
CA LYS A 71 -5.97 5.65 8.92
C LYS A 71 -6.05 6.83 7.97
N PHE A 72 -7.25 7.15 7.49
CA PHE A 72 -7.52 8.34 6.69
C PHE A 72 -8.25 9.37 7.53
N THR A 73 -7.86 10.63 7.40
CA THR A 73 -8.49 11.75 8.11
C THR A 73 -8.84 12.84 7.12
N ALA A 74 -10.13 13.14 6.97
CA ALA A 74 -10.64 14.21 6.13
C ALA A 74 -11.22 15.33 7.00
N ILE A 75 -11.02 16.59 6.61
CA ILE A 75 -11.76 17.71 7.19
C ILE A 75 -12.86 18.13 6.21
N LEU A 76 -14.11 17.85 6.55
CA LEU A 76 -15.30 18.19 5.76
C LEU A 76 -16.11 19.25 6.51
N LEU A 77 -16.28 20.44 5.92
CA LEU A 77 -17.06 21.54 6.50
C LEU A 77 -16.67 21.90 7.95
N GLY A 78 -15.38 21.75 8.28
CA GLY A 78 -14.85 22.02 9.63
C GLY A 78 -14.99 20.86 10.63
N SER A 79 -15.65 19.77 10.24
CA SER A 79 -15.69 18.53 11.01
C SER A 79 -14.62 17.54 10.54
N SER A 80 -14.03 16.83 11.51
CA SER A 80 -13.08 15.76 11.21
C SER A 80 -13.81 14.44 11.03
N ILE A 81 -13.52 13.76 9.92
CA ILE A 81 -13.97 12.41 9.59
C ILE A 81 -12.73 11.52 9.60
N VAL A 82 -12.82 10.38 10.29
CA VAL A 82 -11.74 9.41 10.39
C VAL A 82 -12.24 8.05 9.93
N GLU A 83 -11.48 7.43 9.04
CA GLU A 83 -11.68 6.04 8.62
C GLU A 83 -10.43 5.23 8.96
N THR A 84 -10.63 4.01 9.46
CA THR A 84 -9.57 3.08 9.85
C THR A 84 -9.82 1.70 9.27
N GLY A 85 -8.74 0.94 9.10
CA GLY A 85 -8.81 -0.43 8.66
C GLY A 85 -7.44 -1.01 8.34
N THR A 86 -7.43 -2.02 7.47
CA THR A 86 -6.21 -2.65 6.96
C THR A 86 -6.08 -2.46 5.45
N TYR A 87 -4.86 -2.42 4.95
CA TYR A 87 -4.56 -2.47 3.54
C TYR A 87 -3.74 -3.71 3.19
N SER A 88 -3.93 -4.24 2.00
CA SER A 88 -3.07 -5.26 1.38
C SER A 88 -2.59 -4.79 0.02
N LEU A 89 -1.44 -5.31 -0.40
CA LEU A 89 -0.88 -5.06 -1.72
C LEU A 89 -0.98 -6.33 -2.54
N ASP A 90 -1.21 -6.20 -3.84
CA ASP A 90 -1.04 -7.33 -4.74
C ASP A 90 0.45 -7.72 -4.85
N SER A 91 0.72 -8.88 -5.46
CA SER A 91 2.08 -9.40 -5.58
C SER A 91 3.04 -8.48 -6.36
N ALA A 92 2.50 -7.66 -7.27
CA ALA A 92 3.26 -6.68 -8.02
C ALA A 92 3.42 -5.34 -7.27
N GLY A 93 2.66 -5.09 -6.20
CA GLY A 93 2.62 -3.80 -5.52
C GLY A 93 2.15 -2.66 -6.42
N GLU A 94 1.28 -2.97 -7.38
CA GLU A 94 0.65 -2.06 -8.34
C GLU A 94 -0.82 -1.82 -7.99
N GLU A 95 -1.39 -2.62 -7.09
CA GLU A 95 -2.73 -2.41 -6.54
C GLU A 95 -2.68 -2.44 -5.01
N VAL A 96 -3.50 -1.58 -4.40
CA VAL A 96 -3.76 -1.56 -2.96
C VAL A 96 -5.24 -1.78 -2.70
N THR A 97 -5.56 -2.73 -1.84
CA THR A 97 -6.92 -2.97 -1.37
C THR A 97 -7.03 -2.51 0.07
N PHE A 98 -7.94 -1.58 0.34
CA PHE A 98 -8.33 -1.16 1.67
C PHE A 98 -9.50 -2.01 2.13
N THR A 99 -9.47 -2.45 3.39
CA THR A 99 -10.56 -3.14 4.08
C THR A 99 -10.84 -2.36 5.35
N THR A 100 -12.02 -1.73 5.43
CA THR A 100 -12.44 -0.98 6.62
C THR A 100 -12.66 -1.91 7.81
N ASP A 101 -12.77 -1.35 9.02
CA ASP A 101 -13.11 -2.12 10.22
C ASP A 101 -14.51 -2.76 10.15
N SER A 102 -15.42 -2.28 9.28
CA SER A 102 -16.72 -2.91 8.99
C SER A 102 -16.61 -4.07 7.99
N GLY A 103 -15.45 -4.25 7.35
CA GLY A 103 -15.19 -5.31 6.37
C GLY A 103 -15.49 -4.92 4.92
N GLU A 104 -15.80 -3.65 4.65
CA GLU A 104 -15.98 -3.15 3.28
C GLU A 104 -14.63 -3.00 2.60
N THR A 105 -14.55 -3.37 1.32
CA THR A 105 -13.29 -3.39 0.58
C THR A 105 -13.32 -2.45 -0.62
N THR A 106 -12.26 -1.68 -0.81
CA THR A 106 -12.06 -0.86 -2.01
C THR A 106 -10.65 -1.05 -2.55
N THR A 107 -10.52 -1.23 -3.86
CA THR A 107 -9.21 -1.41 -4.52
C THR A 107 -8.87 -0.22 -5.40
N TYR A 108 -7.61 0.21 -5.34
CA TYR A 108 -7.03 1.25 -6.17
C TYR A 108 -5.77 0.74 -6.84
N MET A 109 -5.53 1.19 -8.08
CA MET A 109 -4.19 1.19 -8.66
C MET A 109 -3.30 2.12 -7.84
N LEU A 110 -2.10 1.64 -7.53
CA LEU A 110 -1.10 2.32 -6.71
C LEU A 110 0.09 2.71 -7.58
N MET A 111 0.37 4.01 -7.64
CA MET A 111 1.58 4.55 -8.24
C MET A 111 2.40 5.29 -7.19
N LEU A 112 3.66 4.89 -7.04
CA LEU A 112 4.56 5.43 -6.02
C LEU A 112 5.89 5.86 -6.64
N ASP A 113 6.17 7.16 -6.64
CA ASP A 113 7.43 7.73 -7.13
C ASP A 113 8.06 8.65 -6.08
N GLY A 114 8.97 8.08 -5.29
CA GLY A 114 9.65 8.77 -4.19
C GLY A 114 8.67 9.23 -3.11
N ASP A 115 8.48 10.55 -3.07
CA ASP A 115 7.58 11.24 -2.13
C ASP A 115 6.25 11.63 -2.76
N ASN A 116 5.94 11.10 -3.94
CA ASN A 116 4.63 11.24 -4.59
C ASN A 116 3.90 9.90 -4.58
N LEU A 117 2.63 9.95 -4.20
CA LEU A 117 1.68 8.84 -4.19
C LEU A 117 0.49 9.22 -5.06
N GLU A 118 0.06 8.30 -5.92
CA GLU A 118 -1.21 8.38 -6.62
C GLU A 118 -2.01 7.08 -6.43
N LEU A 119 -3.29 7.24 -6.10
CA LEU A 119 -4.27 6.16 -6.02
C LEU A 119 -5.37 6.43 -7.05
N GLU A 120 -5.61 5.48 -7.95
CA GLU A 120 -6.66 5.58 -8.97
C GLU A 120 -7.62 4.38 -8.85
N GLY A 121 -8.92 4.62 -8.78
CA GLY A 121 -9.90 3.56 -8.59
C GLY A 121 -11.31 3.96 -8.97
N THR A 122 -12.24 3.02 -8.84
CA THR A 122 -13.67 3.26 -9.05
C THR A 122 -14.44 2.83 -7.82
N VAL A 123 -15.23 3.74 -7.25
CA VAL A 123 -16.09 3.49 -6.08
C VAL A 123 -17.49 3.91 -6.45
N ASP A 124 -18.46 3.01 -6.27
CA ASP A 124 -19.88 3.24 -6.63
C ASP A 124 -20.11 3.75 -8.06
N GLY A 125 -19.25 3.35 -8.99
CA GLY A 125 -19.31 3.74 -10.40
C GLY A 125 -18.67 5.09 -10.74
N LEU A 126 -18.12 5.80 -9.75
CA LEU A 126 -17.42 7.07 -9.91
C LEU A 126 -15.90 6.85 -9.91
N LYS A 127 -15.18 7.53 -10.79
CA LYS A 127 -13.72 7.45 -10.86
C LYS A 127 -13.10 8.37 -9.81
N TYR A 128 -12.26 7.81 -8.94
CA TYR A 128 -11.47 8.57 -7.98
C TYR A 128 -10.00 8.56 -8.37
N ILE A 129 -9.35 9.73 -8.27
CA ILE A 129 -7.90 9.89 -8.34
C ILE A 129 -7.45 10.71 -7.15
N ILE A 130 -6.54 10.17 -6.34
CA ILE A 130 -5.98 10.82 -5.15
C ILE A 130 -4.50 10.99 -5.38
N GLN A 131 -4.02 12.23 -5.36
CA GLN A 131 -2.59 12.54 -5.42
C GLN A 131 -2.14 13.10 -4.08
N ALA A 132 -1.03 12.59 -3.56
CA ALA A 132 -0.51 12.96 -2.26
C ALA A 132 1.00 13.08 -2.23
N LYS A 133 1.48 13.90 -1.29
CA LYS A 133 2.91 14.05 -1.00
C LYS A 133 3.23 13.54 0.38
N ARG A 134 4.41 12.95 0.52
CA ARG A 134 4.93 12.55 1.82
C ARG A 134 5.10 13.78 2.72
N LYS A 135 4.69 13.62 3.98
CA LYS A 135 4.82 14.63 5.03
C LYS A 135 6.21 14.65 5.66
#